data_AF-A0A544T1U5-F1
#
_entry.id   AF-A0A544T1U5-F1
#
_cell.length_a   1.000
_cell.length_b   1.000
_cell.length_c   1.000
_cell.angle_alpha   90.00
_cell.angle_beta   90.00
_cell.angle_gamma   90.00
#
_symmetry.space_group_name_H-M   'P 1'
#
loop_
_entity.id
_entity.type
_entity.pdbx_description
1 polymer ?
#
loop_
_entity_poly.entity_id
_entity_poly.type
_entity_poly.pdbx_seq_one_letter_code
_entity_poly.pdbx_strand_id
1 'polypeptide(L)'
;MKIISLKKGCAQRMVKLTTRTIQEQIVLIGSQLGFQAFREYSFTNIPGMYAPRYDVVWLLNVSELNVEKVADIPLINEKYIPFAAFEIEGSTTSSKNQLGNIGNLKLSPCYFNFLVVNNAAAAKENDTYRRAIKIVRTIQKVMGERPLFLFDACMLKDLPTFSKTLIIGKSDEKLRLKGSGGEKDSIIVAKSLFNKLQQSNLQIEYDRTPDYFKWAFHLEKEFMPSKYFTLDPITFEQKPLKQDGQYFYKPKIDIAVGFQIGEGFIDFLREIAIRLKSDAIHFPLLKYLLDKQIREMYFPLLGIEIEMKESKHALGGLMNLTNFHQYGWLVAPVSMGPYIETYKHHLGMQNIEHIKLEEL
;
A
#
# COMPACT_ATOMS: atom_id res chain seq x y z
N MET A 1 21.19 -24.73 -31.67
CA MET A 1 21.98 -25.04 -30.44
C MET A 1 23.25 -24.22 -30.51
N LYS A 2 23.54 -23.21 -29.69
CA LYS A 2 23.54 -23.15 -28.22
C LYS A 2 23.04 -21.77 -27.77
N ILE A 3 21.77 -21.73 -27.43
CA ILE A 3 21.15 -20.72 -26.56
C ILE A 3 21.62 -21.05 -25.14
N ILE A 4 22.88 -20.73 -24.80
CA ILE A 4 23.41 -20.89 -23.42
C ILE A 4 24.36 -19.73 -23.07
N SER A 5 24.04 -18.51 -23.49
CA SER A 5 24.84 -17.32 -23.14
C SER A 5 24.09 -16.28 -22.28
N LEU A 6 22.81 -16.48 -21.96
CA LEU A 6 22.01 -15.50 -21.22
C LEU A 6 21.56 -15.96 -19.82
N LYS A 7 21.96 -17.16 -19.36
CA LYS A 7 21.63 -17.71 -18.02
C LYS A 7 22.60 -17.31 -16.89
N LYS A 8 23.56 -16.40 -17.14
CA LYS A 8 24.70 -16.15 -16.23
C LYS A 8 24.51 -15.03 -15.19
N GLY A 9 23.34 -14.39 -15.09
CA GLY A 9 23.15 -13.27 -14.16
C GLY A 9 22.99 -13.64 -12.67
N CYS A 10 22.70 -14.91 -12.32
CA CYS A 10 22.41 -15.30 -10.93
C CYS A 10 23.14 -16.58 -10.46
N ALA A 11 23.97 -17.18 -11.33
CA ALA A 11 24.66 -18.45 -11.05
C ALA A 11 26.19 -18.28 -10.91
N GLN A 12 26.62 -17.19 -10.27
CA GLN A 12 27.96 -17.05 -9.70
C GLN A 12 27.85 -17.27 -8.19
N ARG A 13 28.78 -18.05 -7.59
CA ARG A 13 28.83 -18.41 -6.16
C ARG A 13 28.25 -17.31 -5.26
N MET A 14 27.00 -17.46 -4.85
CA MET A 14 26.37 -16.52 -3.93
C MET A 14 26.95 -16.78 -2.54
N VAL A 15 27.67 -15.79 -2.00
CA VAL A 15 27.96 -15.74 -0.56
C VAL A 15 26.63 -15.81 0.19
N LYS A 16 26.51 -16.78 1.11
CA LYS A 16 25.37 -16.90 2.00
C LYS A 16 25.28 -15.63 2.84
N LEU A 17 24.20 -14.88 2.67
CA LEU A 17 23.90 -13.75 3.55
C LEU A 17 23.32 -14.30 4.85
N THR A 18 23.58 -13.65 5.98
CA THR A 18 22.86 -13.95 7.23
C THR A 18 21.66 -13.01 7.33
N THR A 19 20.61 -13.38 8.09
CA THR A 19 19.45 -12.49 8.33
C THR A 19 19.92 -11.11 8.80
N ARG A 20 20.88 -11.08 9.74
CA ARG A 20 21.47 -9.83 10.24
C ARG A 20 22.11 -8.99 9.15
N THR A 21 22.87 -9.60 8.24
CA THR A 21 23.48 -8.88 7.10
C THR A 21 22.42 -8.32 6.17
N ILE A 22 21.33 -9.05 5.94
CA ILE A 22 20.21 -8.59 5.12
C ILE A 22 19.50 -7.41 5.80
N GLN A 23 19.24 -7.50 7.11
CA GLN A 23 18.67 -6.40 7.90
C GLN A 23 19.55 -5.14 7.82
N GLU A 24 20.86 -5.29 8.01
CA GLU A 24 21.84 -4.18 7.92
C GLU A 24 21.82 -3.52 6.54
N GLN A 25 21.75 -4.33 5.48
CA GLN A 25 21.67 -3.83 4.11
C GLN A 25 20.37 -3.07 3.84
N ILE A 26 19.22 -3.59 4.29
CA ILE A 26 17.92 -2.92 4.13
C ILE A 26 17.87 -1.63 4.95
N VAL A 27 18.47 -1.58 6.15
CA VAL A 27 18.60 -0.36 6.94
C VAL A 27 19.47 0.68 6.24
N LEU A 28 20.59 0.26 5.65
CA LEU A 28 21.46 1.16 4.88
C LEU A 28 20.72 1.76 3.68
N ILE A 29 20.01 0.93 2.91
CA ILE A 29 19.18 1.39 1.77
C ILE A 29 18.12 2.37 2.26
N GLY A 30 17.38 2.04 3.33
CA GLY A 30 16.36 2.93 3.88
C GLY A 30 16.94 4.29 4.30
N SER A 31 18.08 4.27 4.99
CA SER A 31 18.77 5.50 5.43
C SER A 31 19.24 6.35 4.26
N GLN A 32 19.77 5.72 3.21
CA GLN A 32 20.17 6.38 1.97
C GLN A 32 18.98 7.04 1.26
N LEU A 33 17.84 6.36 1.23
CA LEU A 33 16.58 6.86 0.68
C LEU A 33 15.94 7.97 1.53
N GLY A 34 16.54 8.33 2.67
CA GLY A 34 16.06 9.39 3.56
C GLY A 34 15.08 8.94 4.64
N PHE A 35 14.86 7.63 4.80
CA PHE A 35 14.01 7.09 5.86
C PHE A 35 14.77 6.95 7.18
N GLN A 36 14.04 7.05 8.29
CA GLN A 36 14.53 6.57 9.56
C GLN A 36 14.31 5.05 9.61
N ALA A 37 15.38 4.27 9.49
CA ALA A 37 15.31 2.81 9.42
C ALA A 37 15.74 2.15 10.74
N PHE A 38 14.95 1.19 11.21
CA PHE A 38 15.19 0.43 12.44
C PHE A 38 15.18 -1.07 12.17
N ARG A 39 16.05 -1.81 12.86
CA ARG A 39 15.94 -3.28 12.93
C ARG A 39 15.05 -3.67 14.08
N GLU A 40 14.39 -4.82 13.96
CA GLU A 40 13.78 -5.51 15.08
C GLU A 40 12.80 -4.62 15.86
N TYR A 41 11.96 -3.90 15.10
CA TYR A 41 11.09 -2.83 15.58
C TYR A 41 9.68 -3.35 15.84
N SER A 42 9.04 -2.87 16.90
CA SER A 42 7.63 -3.13 17.20
C SER A 42 6.89 -1.80 17.33
N PHE A 43 5.73 -1.69 16.71
CA PHE A 43 4.83 -0.58 16.98
C PHE A 43 4.22 -0.79 18.38
N THR A 44 4.10 0.27 19.17
CA THR A 44 3.46 0.21 20.48
C THR A 44 2.02 -0.26 20.31
N ASN A 45 1.72 -1.41 20.90
CA ASN A 45 0.47 -2.11 20.68
C ASN A 45 -0.59 -1.78 21.72
N ILE A 46 -1.84 -2.11 21.38
CA ILE A 46 -2.95 -2.19 22.33
C ILE A 46 -2.55 -3.14 23.47
N PRO A 47 -2.66 -2.72 24.74
CA PRO A 47 -2.32 -3.56 25.89
C PRO A 47 -3.04 -4.91 25.85
N GLY A 48 -2.30 -6.00 26.06
CA GLY A 48 -2.84 -7.37 26.06
C GLY A 48 -2.96 -8.05 24.69
N MET A 49 -2.57 -7.39 23.60
CA MET A 49 -2.57 -7.96 22.25
C MET A 49 -1.16 -8.30 21.74
N TYR A 50 -1.06 -9.33 20.89
CA TYR A 50 0.20 -9.69 20.23
C TYR A 50 0.74 -8.54 19.36
N ALA A 51 1.99 -8.15 19.60
CA ALA A 51 2.72 -7.14 18.86
C ALA A 51 3.82 -7.78 18.01
N PRO A 52 3.69 -7.80 16.67
CA PRO A 52 4.76 -8.27 15.83
C PRO A 52 6.04 -7.46 16.05
N ARG A 53 7.18 -8.15 15.98
CA ARG A 53 8.50 -7.53 15.90
C ARG A 53 9.00 -7.73 14.48
N TYR A 54 9.03 -6.65 13.73
CA TYR A 54 9.39 -6.63 12.33
C TYR A 54 10.91 -6.58 12.18
N ASP A 55 11.47 -7.36 11.25
CA ASP A 55 12.92 -7.43 11.01
C ASP A 55 13.51 -6.06 10.67
N VAL A 56 12.86 -5.30 9.79
CA VAL A 56 13.21 -3.92 9.48
C VAL A 56 11.95 -3.08 9.28
N VAL A 57 11.97 -1.85 9.77
CA VAL A 57 10.93 -0.83 9.52
C VAL A 57 11.60 0.43 8.99
N TRP A 58 10.98 1.03 7.97
CA TRP A 58 11.30 2.37 7.51
C TRP A 58 10.19 3.33 7.91
N LEU A 59 10.56 4.42 8.57
CA LEU A 59 9.68 5.52 8.87
C LEU A 59 10.00 6.72 7.98
N LEU A 60 8.96 7.36 7.44
CA LEU A 60 9.11 8.56 6.61
C LEU A 60 8.96 9.82 7.48
N ASN A 61 9.92 10.74 7.38
CA ASN A 61 9.80 12.04 8.03
C ASN A 61 8.80 12.90 7.28
N VAL A 62 7.75 13.36 7.96
CA VAL A 62 6.69 14.19 7.40
C VAL A 62 6.60 15.56 8.06
N SER A 63 7.62 16.00 8.81
CA SER A 63 7.62 17.32 9.47
C SER A 63 7.35 18.47 8.50
N GLU A 64 7.90 18.42 7.29
CA GLU A 64 7.70 19.48 6.28
C GLU A 64 6.25 19.54 5.77
N LEU A 65 5.47 18.48 5.98
CA LEU A 65 4.06 18.39 5.61
C LEU A 65 3.12 18.92 6.71
N ASN A 66 3.63 19.26 7.90
CA ASN A 66 2.84 19.68 9.06
C ASN A 66 1.66 18.71 9.37
N VAL A 67 1.92 17.39 9.30
CA VAL A 67 0.89 16.35 9.49
C VAL A 67 0.33 16.37 10.91
N GLU A 68 1.13 16.80 11.89
CA GLU A 68 0.73 16.94 13.29
C GLU A 68 -0.44 17.91 13.52
N LYS A 69 -0.72 18.79 12.54
CA LYS A 69 -1.89 19.69 12.57
C LYS A 69 -3.18 19.01 12.10
N VAL A 70 -3.06 17.89 11.39
CA VAL A 70 -4.20 17.01 11.12
C VAL A 70 -4.36 16.14 12.35
N ALA A 71 -5.43 16.35 13.11
CA ALA A 71 -5.74 15.55 14.29
C ALA A 71 -5.72 14.05 13.95
N ASP A 72 -5.52 13.20 14.96
CA ASP A 72 -5.81 11.76 14.89
C ASP A 72 -5.04 10.94 13.83
N ILE A 73 -4.01 11.50 13.19
CA ILE A 73 -3.01 10.71 12.45
C ILE A 73 -1.90 10.30 13.44
N PRO A 74 -1.70 9.00 13.70
CA PRO A 74 -0.73 8.55 14.70
C PRO A 74 0.71 8.72 14.18
N LEU A 75 1.38 9.77 14.67
CA LEU A 75 2.79 10.04 14.38
C LEU A 75 3.71 9.40 15.43
N ILE A 76 4.80 8.79 14.95
CA ILE A 76 5.88 8.30 15.80
C ILE A 76 6.84 9.45 16.07
N ASN A 77 7.10 9.73 17.35
CA ASN A 77 7.91 10.86 17.81
C ASN A 77 7.46 12.19 17.18
N GLU A 78 6.15 12.38 16.97
CA GLU A 78 5.52 13.60 16.45
C GLU A 78 5.96 14.04 15.04
N LYS A 79 6.74 13.22 14.32
CA LYS A 79 7.29 13.60 13.01
C LYS A 79 7.32 12.50 11.95
N TYR A 80 7.15 11.25 12.36
CA TYR A 80 7.29 10.13 11.45
C TYR A 80 5.97 9.38 11.24
N ILE A 81 5.72 8.97 10.00
CA ILE A 81 4.71 7.96 9.69
C ILE A 81 5.37 6.61 9.41
N PRO A 82 4.73 5.48 9.79
CA PRO A 82 5.11 4.16 9.31
C PRO A 82 5.05 4.11 7.78
N PHE A 83 6.14 3.74 7.11
CA PHE A 83 6.19 3.79 5.65
C PHE A 83 6.32 2.39 5.04
N ALA A 84 7.36 1.64 5.43
CA ALA A 84 7.58 0.28 4.96
C ALA A 84 7.94 -0.67 6.10
N ALA A 85 7.45 -1.91 6.03
CA ALA A 85 7.83 -3.00 6.92
C ALA A 85 8.41 -4.18 6.14
N PHE A 86 9.41 -4.83 6.72
CA PHE A 86 10.12 -5.95 6.15
C PHE A 86 10.10 -7.13 7.12
N GLU A 87 9.83 -8.32 6.57
CA GLU A 87 10.07 -9.60 7.22
C GLU A 87 11.07 -10.39 6.36
N ILE A 88 12.08 -10.98 6.98
CA ILE A 88 13.22 -11.62 6.34
C ILE A 88 13.22 -13.10 6.70
N GLU A 89 13.02 -13.92 5.70
CA GLU A 89 13.10 -15.36 5.84
C GLU A 89 14.53 -15.87 5.63
N GLY A 90 15.23 -16.11 6.73
CA GLY A 90 16.67 -16.35 6.74
C GLY A 90 17.15 -17.75 6.35
N SER A 91 16.30 -18.79 6.39
CA SER A 91 16.73 -20.18 6.15
C SER A 91 15.60 -21.10 5.65
N THR A 92 15.79 -22.43 5.68
CA THR A 92 14.76 -23.41 5.26
C THR A 92 13.59 -23.37 6.22
N THR A 93 12.54 -22.65 5.84
CA THR A 93 11.35 -22.53 6.67
C THR A 93 10.14 -23.16 6.02
N SER A 94 9.20 -23.61 6.85
CA SER A 94 7.95 -24.18 6.35
C SER A 94 7.11 -23.09 5.68
N SER A 95 6.16 -23.49 4.82
CA SER A 95 5.16 -22.56 4.29
C SER A 95 4.39 -21.82 5.39
N LYS A 96 4.27 -22.41 6.59
CA LYS A 96 3.58 -21.80 7.74
C LYS A 96 4.36 -20.60 8.31
N ASN A 97 5.69 -20.64 8.30
CA ASN A 97 6.50 -19.51 8.78
C ASN A 97 6.39 -18.34 7.80
N GLN A 98 6.51 -18.60 6.50
CA GLN A 98 6.32 -17.58 5.46
C GLN A 98 4.91 -16.96 5.51
N LEU A 99 3.88 -17.78 5.76
CA LEU A 99 2.52 -17.28 6.02
C LEU A 99 2.43 -16.44 7.30
N GLY A 100 3.12 -16.85 8.37
CA GLY A 100 3.23 -16.07 9.61
C GLY A 100 3.83 -14.68 9.37
N ASN A 101 4.94 -14.60 8.63
CA ASN A 101 5.59 -13.34 8.25
C ASN A 101 4.64 -12.44 7.44
N ILE A 102 3.90 -13.02 6.49
CA ILE A 102 2.87 -12.26 5.74
C ILE A 102 1.74 -11.79 6.67
N GLY A 103 1.35 -12.60 7.65
CA GLY A 103 0.40 -12.24 8.70
C GLY A 103 0.88 -11.04 9.52
N ASN A 104 2.12 -11.06 9.99
CA ASN A 104 2.75 -9.93 10.68
C ASN A 104 2.72 -8.68 9.80
N LEU A 105 3.19 -8.77 8.55
CA LEU A 105 3.18 -7.64 7.61
C LEU A 105 1.77 -7.07 7.40
N LYS A 106 0.73 -7.91 7.35
CA LYS A 106 -0.66 -7.44 7.23
C LYS A 106 -1.15 -6.68 8.47
N LEU A 107 -0.59 -6.96 9.65
CA LEU A 107 -0.85 -6.25 10.90
C LEU A 107 -0.04 -4.94 11.02
N SER A 108 0.93 -4.72 10.15
CA SER A 108 1.76 -3.52 10.17
C SER A 108 0.94 -2.27 9.84
N PRO A 109 1.15 -1.14 10.55
CA PRO A 109 0.60 0.15 10.14
C PRO A 109 1.32 0.76 8.93
N CYS A 110 2.39 0.12 8.43
CA CYS A 110 3.09 0.55 7.22
C CYS A 110 2.24 0.34 5.95
N TYR A 111 2.33 1.30 5.03
CA TYR A 111 1.64 1.21 3.73
C TYR A 111 2.28 0.17 2.80
N PHE A 112 3.62 0.10 2.77
CA PHE A 112 4.36 -0.86 1.95
C PHE A 112 4.89 -2.03 2.78
N ASN A 113 4.71 -3.25 2.28
CA ASN A 113 5.14 -4.46 2.96
C ASN A 113 6.05 -5.29 2.07
N PHE A 114 7.12 -5.83 2.64
CA PHE A 114 8.14 -6.56 1.90
C PHE A 114 8.47 -7.87 2.61
N LEU A 115 8.26 -8.98 1.92
CA LEU A 115 8.83 -10.26 2.30
C LEU A 115 10.16 -10.43 1.58
N VAL A 116 11.24 -10.58 2.33
CA VAL A 116 12.57 -10.85 1.78
C VAL A 116 12.92 -12.29 2.10
N VAL A 117 13.37 -13.06 1.12
CA VAL A 117 13.78 -14.45 1.35
C VAL A 117 15.27 -14.60 1.09
N ASN A 118 15.91 -15.52 1.80
CA ASN A 118 17.31 -15.85 1.58
C ASN A 118 17.43 -17.26 1.01
N ASN A 119 17.16 -17.40 -0.29
CA ASN A 119 17.12 -18.70 -0.94
C ASN A 119 18.48 -19.41 -0.93
N ALA A 120 19.59 -18.65 -0.94
CA ALA A 120 20.94 -19.20 -0.87
C ALA A 120 21.28 -19.84 0.49
N ALA A 121 20.54 -19.49 1.55
CA ALA A 121 20.70 -20.08 2.88
C ALA A 121 19.77 -21.28 3.13
N ALA A 122 18.93 -21.66 2.17
CA ALA A 122 18.10 -22.86 2.28
C ALA A 122 18.98 -24.12 2.27
N ALA A 123 18.78 -24.99 3.26
CA ALA A 123 19.51 -26.23 3.45
C ALA A 123 19.09 -27.36 2.49
N LYS A 124 17.90 -27.25 1.87
CA LYS A 124 17.35 -28.22 0.91
C LYS A 124 16.75 -27.50 -0.30
N GLU A 125 17.15 -27.94 -1.49
CA GLU A 125 16.65 -27.57 -2.84
C GLU A 125 16.61 -26.08 -3.23
N ASN A 126 17.01 -25.14 -2.38
CA ASN A 126 16.88 -23.70 -2.67
C ASN A 126 15.44 -23.35 -3.12
N ASP A 127 14.45 -23.85 -2.38
CA ASP A 127 13.01 -23.74 -2.70
C ASP A 127 12.32 -22.58 -1.96
N THR A 128 13.00 -21.89 -1.05
CA THR A 128 12.40 -20.84 -0.21
C THR A 128 11.77 -19.72 -1.05
N TYR A 129 12.45 -19.28 -2.12
CA TYR A 129 11.91 -18.23 -3.02
C TYR A 129 10.72 -18.71 -3.84
N ARG A 130 10.83 -19.89 -4.47
CA ARG A 130 9.74 -20.46 -5.29
C ARG A 130 8.49 -20.69 -4.44
N ARG A 131 8.66 -21.15 -3.20
CA ARG A 131 7.58 -21.31 -2.22
C ARG A 131 6.96 -19.96 -1.84
N ALA A 132 7.78 -18.97 -1.51
CA ALA A 132 7.30 -17.65 -1.14
C ALA A 132 6.49 -16.99 -2.28
N ILE A 133 6.94 -17.07 -3.53
CA ILE A 133 6.20 -16.54 -4.69
C ILE A 133 4.83 -17.22 -4.81
N LYS A 134 4.75 -18.55 -4.64
CA LYS A 134 3.46 -19.26 -4.66
C LYS A 134 2.54 -18.80 -3.54
N ILE A 135 3.07 -18.61 -2.32
CA ILE A 135 2.29 -18.17 -1.17
C ILE A 135 1.79 -16.74 -1.38
N VAL A 136 2.67 -15.81 -1.74
CA VAL A 136 2.31 -14.39 -1.97
C VAL A 136 1.23 -14.28 -3.04
N ARG A 137 1.39 -14.95 -4.18
CA ARG A 137 0.36 -15.03 -5.22
C ARG A 137 -0.97 -15.59 -4.72
N THR A 138 -0.92 -16.64 -3.90
CA THR A 138 -2.13 -17.27 -3.36
C THR A 138 -2.84 -16.31 -2.41
N ILE A 139 -2.10 -15.66 -1.51
CA ILE A 139 -2.65 -14.72 -0.53
C ILE A 139 -3.22 -13.47 -1.20
N GLN A 140 -2.50 -12.88 -2.17
CA GLN A 140 -3.02 -11.74 -2.94
C GLN A 140 -4.32 -12.10 -3.66
N LYS A 141 -4.40 -13.30 -4.23
CA LYS A 141 -5.60 -13.79 -4.91
C LYS A 141 -6.79 -14.02 -3.97
N VAL A 142 -6.56 -14.53 -2.75
CA VAL A 142 -7.65 -14.94 -1.84
C VAL A 142 -8.02 -13.90 -0.80
N MET A 143 -7.11 -13.00 -0.41
CA MET A 143 -7.31 -12.02 0.66
C MET A 143 -7.20 -10.57 0.18
N GLY A 144 -7.02 -10.34 -1.12
CA GLY A 144 -6.83 -9.01 -1.69
C GLY A 144 -5.44 -8.43 -1.47
N GLU A 145 -5.21 -7.27 -2.08
CA GLU A 145 -3.90 -6.63 -2.20
C GLU A 145 -3.80 -5.41 -1.29
N ARG A 146 -3.10 -5.55 -0.17
CA ARG A 146 -2.24 -4.45 0.31
C ARG A 146 -0.89 -4.57 -0.41
N PRO A 147 -0.16 -3.47 -0.65
CA PRO A 147 1.15 -3.52 -1.31
C PRO A 147 2.10 -4.47 -0.56
N LEU A 148 2.19 -5.70 -1.03
CA LEU A 148 3.06 -6.76 -0.54
C LEU A 148 3.98 -7.15 -1.68
N PHE A 149 5.26 -6.90 -1.52
CA PHE A 149 6.28 -7.28 -2.48
C PHE A 149 7.12 -8.42 -1.93
N LEU A 150 7.68 -9.21 -2.84
CA LEU A 150 8.60 -10.28 -2.51
C LEU A 150 9.83 -10.18 -3.39
N PHE A 151 11.00 -10.31 -2.78
CA PHE A 151 12.26 -10.46 -3.52
C PHE A 151 13.24 -11.33 -2.72
N ASP A 152 14.25 -11.86 -3.41
CA ASP A 152 15.34 -12.59 -2.77
C ASP A 152 16.43 -11.62 -2.29
N ALA A 153 17.08 -11.93 -1.18
CA ALA A 153 18.17 -11.15 -0.62
C ALA A 153 19.32 -10.93 -1.61
N CYS A 154 19.56 -11.84 -2.55
CA CYS A 154 20.56 -11.63 -3.60
C CYS A 154 20.23 -10.44 -4.50
N MET A 155 18.95 -10.07 -4.63
CA MET A 155 18.49 -8.92 -5.40
C MET A 155 18.78 -7.59 -4.71
N LEU A 156 19.30 -7.59 -3.48
CA LEU A 156 19.80 -6.38 -2.83
C LEU A 156 21.28 -6.10 -3.16
N LYS A 157 22.03 -7.10 -3.65
CA LYS A 157 23.46 -6.94 -3.95
C LYS A 157 23.66 -5.97 -5.10
N ASP A 158 24.68 -5.12 -4.99
CA ASP A 158 25.06 -4.19 -6.05
C ASP A 158 23.89 -3.33 -6.55
N LEU A 159 22.99 -2.91 -5.64
CA LEU A 159 22.01 -1.87 -5.94
C LEU A 159 22.74 -0.57 -6.30
N PRO A 160 22.24 0.20 -7.28
CA PRO A 160 22.78 1.52 -7.56
C PRO A 160 22.60 2.43 -6.35
N THR A 161 23.37 3.52 -6.32
CA THR A 161 23.13 4.59 -5.36
C THR A 161 21.85 5.33 -5.73
N PHE A 162 20.85 5.29 -4.86
CA PHE A 162 19.62 6.08 -4.96
C PHE A 162 19.81 7.49 -4.40
N SER A 163 19.08 8.46 -4.95
CA SER A 163 18.85 9.74 -4.30
C SER A 163 17.92 9.57 -3.10
N LYS A 164 17.71 10.65 -2.33
CA LYS A 164 16.69 10.65 -1.28
C LYS A 164 15.31 10.61 -1.90
N THR A 165 14.35 10.08 -1.15
CA THR A 165 12.93 10.13 -1.53
C THR A 165 12.46 11.58 -1.50
N LEU A 166 11.93 12.05 -2.63
CA LEU A 166 11.32 13.37 -2.73
C LEU A 166 9.88 13.31 -2.21
N ILE A 167 9.53 14.25 -1.33
CA ILE A 167 8.16 14.46 -0.85
C ILE A 167 7.65 15.76 -1.47
N ILE A 168 6.53 15.70 -2.18
CA ILE A 168 5.90 16.88 -2.77
C ILE A 168 4.53 17.07 -2.14
N GLY A 169 4.45 18.05 -1.25
CA GLY A 169 3.21 18.50 -0.64
C GLY A 169 2.52 19.62 -1.43
N LYS A 170 1.35 20.01 -0.92
CA LYS A 170 0.50 21.14 -1.30
C LYS A 170 -0.23 21.01 -2.65
N SER A 171 -1.53 21.29 -2.59
CA SER A 171 -2.38 21.52 -3.76
C SER A 171 -3.13 22.83 -3.57
N ASP A 172 -3.41 23.54 -4.66
CA ASP A 172 -4.31 24.69 -4.62
C ASP A 172 -5.71 24.26 -4.14
N GLU A 173 -6.42 25.17 -3.47
CA GLU A 173 -7.84 24.95 -3.11
C GLU A 173 -8.64 24.63 -4.37
N LYS A 174 -9.25 23.45 -4.41
CA LYS A 174 -10.20 23.07 -5.46
C LYS A 174 -11.60 23.14 -4.87
N LEU A 175 -12.48 23.94 -5.47
CA LEU A 175 -13.89 23.99 -5.06
C LEU A 175 -14.58 22.63 -5.29
N ARG A 176 -15.19 22.06 -4.24
CA ARG A 176 -16.13 20.93 -4.39
C ARG A 176 -17.44 21.45 -4.97
N LEU A 177 -17.67 21.19 -6.26
CA LEU A 177 -18.86 21.71 -6.97
C LEU A 177 -20.13 20.89 -6.76
N LYS A 178 -20.01 19.63 -6.29
CA LYS A 178 -21.13 18.70 -6.09
C LYS A 178 -20.93 17.91 -4.81
N GLY A 179 -22.00 17.70 -4.04
CA GLY A 179 -21.98 16.83 -2.86
C GLY A 179 -22.04 15.36 -3.24
N SER A 180 -21.65 14.49 -2.30
CA SER A 180 -21.76 13.04 -2.42
C SER A 180 -23.23 12.68 -2.69
N GLY A 181 -23.51 11.93 -3.77
CA GLY A 181 -24.89 11.56 -4.13
C GLY A 181 -25.85 12.72 -4.46
N GLY A 182 -25.36 13.97 -4.59
CA GLY A 182 -26.18 15.16 -4.80
C GLY A 182 -26.68 15.85 -3.53
N GLU A 183 -26.28 15.39 -2.34
CA GLU A 183 -26.69 15.98 -1.06
C GLU A 183 -25.89 17.27 -0.76
N LYS A 184 -26.60 18.39 -0.54
CA LYS A 184 -25.97 19.70 -0.28
C LYS A 184 -25.30 19.80 1.08
N ASP A 185 -25.81 19.08 2.09
CA ASP A 185 -25.31 19.18 3.47
C ASP A 185 -23.90 18.59 3.60
N SER A 186 -23.58 17.55 2.83
CA SER A 186 -22.23 16.97 2.74
C SER A 186 -21.16 17.98 2.28
N ILE A 187 -21.56 19.03 1.54
CA ILE A 187 -20.66 20.08 1.08
C ILE A 187 -20.22 20.96 2.25
N ILE A 188 -21.13 21.24 3.19
CA ILE A 188 -20.83 22.07 4.38
C ILE A 188 -19.82 21.33 5.26
N VAL A 189 -20.07 20.04 5.51
CA VAL A 189 -19.16 19.17 6.28
C VAL A 189 -17.79 19.07 5.58
N ALA A 190 -17.78 18.82 4.27
CA ALA A 190 -16.54 18.75 3.49
C ALA A 190 -15.73 20.06 3.55
N LYS A 191 -16.41 21.22 3.58
CA LYS A 191 -15.76 22.53 3.74
C LYS A 191 -15.18 22.73 5.14
N SER A 192 -15.90 22.31 6.19
CA SER A 192 -15.39 22.32 7.58
C SER A 192 -14.12 21.47 7.70
N LEU A 193 -14.15 20.25 7.17
CA LEU A 193 -13.00 19.34 7.14
C LEU A 193 -11.83 19.92 6.35
N PHE A 194 -12.08 20.50 5.18
CA PHE A 194 -11.04 21.17 4.40
C PHE A 194 -10.33 22.26 5.21
N ASN A 195 -11.09 23.07 5.97
CA ASN A 195 -10.51 24.13 6.79
C ASN A 195 -9.59 23.60 7.90
N LYS A 196 -9.86 22.40 8.42
CA LYS A 196 -8.99 21.70 9.37
C LYS A 196 -7.73 21.17 8.66
N LEU A 197 -7.92 20.52 7.51
CA LEU A 197 -6.86 19.84 6.75
C LEU A 197 -5.86 20.80 6.09
N GLN A 198 -6.32 21.96 5.61
CA GLN A 198 -5.47 22.96 4.92
C GLN A 198 -4.40 23.59 5.83
N GLN A 199 -4.45 23.33 7.14
CA GLN A 199 -3.40 23.74 8.07
C GLN A 199 -2.10 22.94 7.86
N SER A 200 -2.22 21.77 7.24
CA SER A 200 -1.10 20.96 6.76
C SER A 200 -0.65 21.40 5.36
N ASN A 201 0.53 20.97 4.94
CA ASN A 201 0.99 21.08 3.55
C ASN A 201 0.65 19.82 2.74
N LEU A 202 -0.38 19.06 3.12
CA LEU A 202 -0.82 17.89 2.35
C LEU A 202 -1.61 18.32 1.10
N GLN A 203 -1.61 17.46 0.09
CA GLN A 203 -2.52 17.55 -1.06
C GLN A 203 -3.90 17.10 -0.62
N ILE A 204 -4.93 17.88 -0.91
CA ILE A 204 -6.33 17.58 -0.58
C ILE A 204 -7.11 17.53 -1.88
N GLU A 205 -7.72 16.37 -2.16
CA GLU A 205 -8.47 16.14 -3.37
C GLU A 205 -9.86 15.58 -3.08
N TYR A 206 -10.87 16.14 -3.74
CA TYR A 206 -12.24 15.64 -3.68
C TYR A 206 -12.49 14.53 -4.69
N ASP A 207 -13.29 13.55 -4.31
CA ASP A 207 -13.77 12.45 -5.15
C ASP A 207 -12.63 11.66 -5.83
N ARG A 208 -11.47 11.53 -5.16
CA ARG A 208 -10.28 10.89 -5.72
C ARG A 208 -10.48 9.39 -5.84
N THR A 209 -10.07 8.84 -6.97
CA THR A 209 -9.99 7.37 -7.15
C THR A 209 -8.58 6.86 -6.87
N PRO A 210 -8.42 5.76 -6.13
CA PRO A 210 -7.12 5.12 -5.91
C PRO A 210 -6.43 4.70 -7.21
N ASP A 211 -5.11 4.94 -7.29
CA ASP A 211 -4.30 4.59 -8.48
C ASP A 211 -4.14 3.07 -8.68
N TYR A 212 -4.42 2.27 -7.66
CA TYR A 212 -4.35 0.80 -7.70
C TYR A 212 -5.04 0.20 -8.93
N PHE A 213 -6.26 0.64 -9.24
CA PHE A 213 -7.06 0.09 -10.35
C PHE A 213 -6.43 0.36 -11.72
N LYS A 214 -5.69 1.46 -11.85
CA LYS A 214 -4.93 1.78 -13.06
C LYS A 214 -3.78 0.78 -13.24
N TRP A 215 -3.09 0.44 -12.15
CA TRP A 215 -1.97 -0.51 -12.17
C TRP A 215 -2.47 -1.93 -12.43
N ALA A 216 -3.52 -2.35 -11.71
CA ALA A 216 -4.16 -3.65 -11.89
C ALA A 216 -4.70 -3.82 -13.31
N PHE A 217 -5.41 -2.82 -13.85
CA PHE A 217 -5.97 -2.90 -15.21
C PHE A 217 -4.89 -2.93 -16.29
N HIS A 218 -3.77 -2.22 -16.11
CA HIS A 218 -2.63 -2.29 -17.03
C HIS A 218 -2.13 -3.73 -17.17
N LEU A 219 -2.06 -4.47 -16.06
CA LEU A 219 -1.69 -5.89 -16.06
C LEU A 219 -2.81 -6.77 -16.63
N GLU A 220 -4.04 -6.65 -16.11
CA GLU A 220 -5.15 -7.53 -16.51
C GLU A 220 -5.53 -7.36 -17.97
N LYS A 221 -5.37 -6.17 -18.56
CA LYS A 221 -5.62 -5.95 -19.99
C LYS A 221 -4.77 -6.83 -20.88
N GLU A 222 -3.58 -7.26 -20.45
CA GLU A 222 -2.73 -8.18 -21.21
C GLU A 222 -3.27 -9.63 -21.16
N PHE A 223 -3.80 -10.06 -20.00
CA PHE A 223 -4.15 -11.46 -19.73
C PHE A 223 -5.65 -11.76 -19.60
N MET A 224 -6.52 -10.75 -19.72
CA MET A 224 -7.97 -10.91 -19.50
C MET A 224 -8.56 -11.89 -20.53
N PRO A 225 -9.40 -12.85 -20.08
CA PRO A 225 -10.04 -13.83 -20.97
C PRO A 225 -11.00 -13.20 -21.98
N SER A 226 -11.67 -12.10 -21.60
CA SER A 226 -12.60 -11.36 -22.45
C SER A 226 -12.17 -9.91 -22.58
N LYS A 227 -12.25 -9.36 -23.79
CA LYS A 227 -12.09 -7.93 -24.07
C LYS A 227 -13.43 -7.18 -24.11
N TYR A 228 -14.50 -7.79 -23.61
CA TYR A 228 -15.85 -7.25 -23.60
C TYR A 228 -16.50 -7.37 -22.22
N PHE A 229 -17.37 -6.43 -21.88
CA PHE A 229 -18.24 -6.50 -20.71
C PHE A 229 -19.71 -6.52 -21.13
N THR A 230 -20.53 -7.21 -20.35
CA THR A 230 -21.99 -7.21 -20.52
C THR A 230 -22.54 -5.90 -19.99
N LEU A 231 -23.19 -5.12 -20.86
CA LEU A 231 -23.87 -3.89 -20.50
C LEU A 231 -25.27 -4.17 -19.98
N ASP A 232 -26.01 -5.03 -20.69
CA ASP A 232 -27.35 -5.46 -20.32
C ASP A 232 -27.39 -6.98 -20.18
N PRO A 233 -27.64 -7.53 -18.98
CA PRO A 233 -27.70 -8.96 -18.77
C PRO A 233 -28.95 -9.62 -19.36
N ILE A 234 -29.99 -8.86 -19.72
CA ILE A 234 -31.22 -9.42 -20.29
C ILE A 234 -31.02 -9.72 -21.78
N THR A 235 -30.51 -8.75 -22.53
CA THR A 235 -30.22 -8.92 -23.97
C THR A 235 -28.84 -9.51 -24.25
N PHE A 236 -27.98 -9.58 -23.23
CA PHE A 236 -26.55 -9.86 -23.37
C PHE A 236 -25.84 -8.90 -24.34
N GLU A 237 -26.29 -7.63 -24.43
CA GLU A 237 -25.54 -6.61 -25.14
C GLU A 237 -24.13 -6.48 -24.54
N GLN A 238 -23.11 -6.66 -25.36
CA GLN A 238 -21.71 -6.55 -24.95
C GLN A 238 -21.02 -5.36 -25.59
N LYS A 239 -20.16 -4.70 -24.83
CA LYS A 239 -19.30 -3.61 -25.31
C LYS A 239 -17.83 -3.89 -25.08
N PRO A 240 -16.93 -3.43 -25.97
CA PRO A 240 -15.50 -3.56 -25.77
C PRO A 240 -15.04 -2.84 -24.48
N LEU A 241 -14.16 -3.51 -23.73
CA LEU A 241 -13.44 -2.96 -22.58
C LEU A 241 -12.32 -2.05 -23.06
N LYS A 242 -12.42 -0.75 -22.74
CA LYS A 242 -11.45 0.28 -23.13
C LYS A 242 -10.70 0.86 -21.93
N GLN A 243 -11.40 1.03 -20.80
CA GLN A 243 -10.90 1.69 -19.60
C GLN A 243 -11.13 0.85 -18.34
N ASP A 244 -10.33 1.12 -17.31
CA ASP A 244 -10.37 0.42 -16.03
C ASP A 244 -11.74 0.46 -15.34
N GLY A 245 -12.45 1.59 -15.39
CA GLY A 245 -13.77 1.74 -14.77
C GLY A 245 -14.90 0.97 -15.45
N GLN A 246 -14.66 0.35 -16.62
CA GLN A 246 -15.60 -0.60 -17.22
C GLN A 246 -15.40 -2.03 -16.72
N TYR A 247 -14.26 -2.29 -16.08
CA TYR A 247 -13.86 -3.62 -15.63
C TYR A 247 -13.89 -3.72 -14.11
N PHE A 248 -13.38 -2.70 -13.42
CA PHE A 248 -13.40 -2.61 -11.97
C PHE A 248 -14.44 -1.61 -11.49
N TYR A 249 -15.06 -1.92 -10.34
CA TYR A 249 -15.63 -0.89 -9.49
C TYR A 249 -14.50 0.05 -9.04
N LYS A 250 -14.67 1.36 -9.28
CA LYS A 250 -13.71 2.40 -8.92
C LYS A 250 -14.30 3.25 -7.79
N PRO A 251 -13.92 3.02 -6.52
CA PRO A 251 -14.36 3.84 -5.42
C PRO A 251 -13.86 5.27 -5.60
N LYS A 252 -14.74 6.22 -5.30
CA LYS A 252 -14.39 7.63 -5.18
C LYS A 252 -14.42 7.96 -3.71
N ILE A 253 -13.27 8.30 -3.16
CA ILE A 253 -13.18 8.73 -1.77
C ILE A 253 -13.56 10.20 -1.72
N ASP A 254 -14.53 10.55 -0.88
CA ASP A 254 -15.06 11.91 -0.81
C ASP A 254 -13.97 12.98 -0.64
N ILE A 255 -13.02 12.73 0.28
CA ILE A 255 -11.81 13.54 0.43
C ILE A 255 -10.60 12.62 0.59
N ALA A 256 -9.61 12.75 -0.28
CA ALA A 256 -8.31 12.11 -0.13
C ALA A 256 -7.25 13.15 0.25
N VAL A 257 -6.46 12.81 1.26
CA VAL A 257 -5.38 13.64 1.80
C VAL A 257 -4.07 12.86 1.73
N GLY A 258 -3.04 13.46 1.15
CA GLY A 258 -1.78 12.76 0.89
C GLY A 258 -0.71 13.66 0.30
N PHE A 259 0.27 13.07 -0.38
CA PHE A 259 1.37 13.78 -1.00
C PHE A 259 1.96 12.93 -2.12
N GLN A 260 2.72 13.53 -3.04
CA GLN A 260 3.47 12.72 -4.01
C GLN A 260 4.80 12.27 -3.39
N ILE A 261 5.19 11.03 -3.67
CA ILE A 261 6.53 10.51 -3.43
C ILE A 261 7.22 10.29 -4.77
N GLY A 262 8.46 10.73 -4.87
CA GLY A 262 9.27 10.63 -6.09
C GLY A 262 10.71 10.21 -5.82
N GLU A 263 11.48 10.15 -6.91
CA GLU A 263 12.92 9.90 -6.89
C GLU A 263 13.31 8.58 -6.20
N GLY A 264 14.12 8.64 -5.14
CA GLY A 264 14.84 7.50 -4.56
C GLY A 264 13.99 6.25 -4.33
N PHE A 265 12.84 6.38 -3.66
CA PHE A 265 12.00 5.22 -3.37
C PHE A 265 11.38 4.61 -4.64
N ILE A 266 11.01 5.44 -5.61
CA ILE A 266 10.47 4.98 -6.90
C ILE A 266 11.55 4.28 -7.71
N ASP A 267 12.77 4.81 -7.71
CA ASP A 267 13.92 4.17 -8.35
C ASP A 267 14.31 2.86 -7.66
N PHE A 268 14.21 2.78 -6.34
CA PHE A 268 14.37 1.53 -5.58
C PHE A 268 13.32 0.49 -6.01
N LEU A 269 12.03 0.83 -6.03
CA LEU A 269 10.99 -0.09 -6.49
C LEU A 269 11.20 -0.52 -7.94
N ARG A 270 11.62 0.40 -8.82
CA ARG A 270 11.92 0.08 -10.22
C ARG A 270 13.09 -0.88 -10.34
N GLU A 271 14.17 -0.69 -9.59
CA GLU A 271 15.33 -1.58 -9.61
C GLU A 271 14.99 -2.97 -9.08
N ILE A 272 14.19 -3.06 -8.01
CA ILE A 272 13.64 -4.34 -7.54
C ILE A 272 12.80 -5.01 -8.64
N ALA A 273 11.94 -4.25 -9.32
CA ALA A 273 11.14 -4.77 -10.43
C ALA A 273 12.00 -5.30 -11.59
N ILE A 274 13.09 -4.60 -11.95
CA ILE A 274 14.06 -5.06 -12.96
C ILE A 274 14.67 -6.41 -12.56
N ARG A 275 15.05 -6.55 -11.28
CA ARG A 275 15.70 -7.77 -10.75
C ARG A 275 14.74 -8.96 -10.63
N LEU A 276 13.46 -8.70 -10.38
CA LEU A 276 12.40 -9.70 -10.41
C LEU A 276 12.13 -10.25 -11.81
N LYS A 277 12.49 -9.51 -12.87
CA LYS A 277 12.28 -9.91 -14.26
C LYS A 277 10.81 -10.29 -14.52
N SER A 278 10.55 -11.52 -14.94
CA SER A 278 9.19 -12.01 -15.22
C SER A 278 8.32 -12.05 -13.97
N ASP A 279 8.90 -12.21 -12.77
CA ASP A 279 8.12 -12.32 -11.53
C ASP A 279 7.50 -10.96 -11.12
N ALA A 280 7.98 -9.84 -11.68
CA ALA A 280 7.40 -8.51 -11.46
C ALA A 280 5.92 -8.45 -11.89
N ILE A 281 5.49 -9.34 -12.79
CA ILE A 281 4.10 -9.49 -13.24
C ILE A 281 3.12 -9.77 -12.09
N HIS A 282 3.61 -10.32 -10.96
CA HIS A 282 2.79 -10.63 -9.80
C HIS A 282 2.52 -9.41 -8.91
N PHE A 283 3.08 -8.25 -9.25
CA PHE A 283 2.96 -7.03 -8.46
C PHE A 283 2.54 -5.88 -9.39
N PRO A 284 1.23 -5.53 -9.46
CA PRO A 284 0.72 -4.54 -10.40
C PRO A 284 1.50 -3.22 -10.42
N LEU A 285 1.84 -2.69 -9.23
CA LEU A 285 2.64 -1.46 -9.12
C LEU A 285 4.03 -1.63 -9.77
N LEU A 286 4.77 -2.70 -9.46
CA LEU A 286 6.13 -2.89 -9.99
C LEU A 286 6.11 -3.04 -11.51
N LYS A 287 5.18 -3.85 -12.04
CA LYS A 287 5.01 -4.00 -13.49
C LYS A 287 4.64 -2.67 -14.16
N TYR A 288 3.76 -1.90 -13.53
CA TYR A 288 3.35 -0.60 -14.03
C TYR A 288 4.51 0.42 -14.03
N LEU A 289 5.35 0.43 -12.99
CA LEU A 289 6.55 1.28 -12.91
C LEU A 289 7.55 0.96 -14.03
N LEU A 290 7.76 -0.33 -14.35
CA LEU A 290 8.62 -0.76 -15.45
C LEU A 290 8.10 -0.28 -16.81
N ASP A 291 6.82 -0.47 -17.07
CA ASP A 291 6.24 -0.23 -18.40
C ASP A 291 5.97 1.25 -18.67
N LYS A 292 5.65 2.03 -17.65
CA LYS A 292 5.25 3.44 -17.79
C LYS A 292 6.31 4.45 -17.38
N GLN A 293 7.44 4.01 -16.82
CA GLN A 293 8.55 4.87 -16.41
C GLN A 293 8.12 6.03 -15.50
N ILE A 294 7.20 5.75 -14.59
CA ILE A 294 6.66 6.73 -13.66
C ILE A 294 7.73 7.15 -12.67
N ARG A 295 7.82 8.46 -12.41
CA ARG A 295 8.80 9.08 -11.52
C ARG A 295 8.24 9.50 -10.17
N GLU A 296 6.92 9.62 -10.08
CA GLU A 296 6.19 10.07 -8.90
C GLU A 296 4.90 9.27 -8.75
N MET A 297 4.50 8.99 -7.51
CA MET A 297 3.22 8.39 -7.20
C MET A 297 2.59 9.07 -6.00
N TYR A 298 1.26 9.06 -5.94
CA TYR A 298 0.54 9.55 -4.79
C TYR A 298 0.63 8.55 -3.64
N PHE A 299 0.98 9.07 -2.46
CA PHE A 299 0.92 8.35 -1.20
C PHE A 299 -0.41 8.69 -0.50
N PRO A 300 -1.36 7.74 -0.41
CA PRO A 300 -2.70 7.99 0.14
C PRO A 300 -2.70 7.89 1.67
N LEU A 301 -2.31 8.99 2.33
CA LEU A 301 -2.16 9.03 3.79
C LEU A 301 -3.51 8.87 4.51
N LEU A 302 -4.48 9.73 4.23
CA LEU A 302 -5.79 9.74 4.89
C LEU A 302 -6.91 9.81 3.86
N GLY A 303 -7.87 8.89 3.94
CA GLY A 303 -9.12 8.96 3.20
C GLY A 303 -10.27 9.36 4.12
N ILE A 304 -11.24 10.11 3.61
CA ILE A 304 -12.42 10.52 4.36
C ILE A 304 -13.67 10.21 3.52
N GLU A 305 -14.64 9.53 4.13
CA GLU A 305 -15.97 9.30 3.57
C GLU A 305 -17.00 10.01 4.45
N ILE A 306 -17.94 10.75 3.85
CA ILE A 306 -18.93 11.57 4.57
C ILE A 306 -20.31 10.98 4.36
N GLU A 307 -20.95 10.59 5.45
CA GLU A 307 -22.24 9.91 5.46
C GLU A 307 -23.20 10.66 6.34
N MET A 308 -24.18 11.35 5.75
CA MET A 308 -25.08 12.24 6.52
C MET A 308 -26.11 11.50 7.37
N LYS A 309 -26.33 10.21 7.12
CA LYS A 309 -27.39 9.41 7.73
C LYS A 309 -26.93 7.98 7.97
N GLU A 310 -27.59 7.32 8.93
CA GLU A 310 -27.44 5.89 9.13
C GLU A 310 -27.88 5.12 7.89
N SER A 311 -26.92 4.49 7.21
CA SER A 311 -27.20 3.76 5.98
C SER A 311 -26.16 2.68 5.71
N LYS A 312 -26.54 1.69 4.88
CA LYS A 312 -25.60 0.68 4.38
C LYS A 312 -24.53 1.29 3.47
N HIS A 313 -24.75 2.49 2.92
CA HIS A 313 -23.78 3.18 2.07
C HIS A 313 -22.50 3.51 2.85
N ALA A 314 -22.65 3.92 4.12
CA ALA A 314 -21.54 4.17 5.04
C ALA A 314 -20.61 2.97 5.26
N LEU A 315 -21.18 1.76 5.24
CA LEU A 315 -20.40 0.52 5.32
C LEU A 315 -19.58 0.28 4.04
N GLY A 316 -20.09 0.71 2.88
CA GLY A 316 -19.33 0.74 1.63
C GLY A 316 -18.14 1.71 1.71
N GLY A 317 -18.36 2.92 2.23
CA GLY A 317 -17.28 3.88 2.50
C GLY A 317 -16.21 3.30 3.44
N LEU A 318 -16.63 2.65 4.53
CA LEU A 318 -15.72 1.99 5.47
C LEU A 318 -14.81 0.96 4.78
N MET A 319 -15.38 0.12 3.90
CA MET A 319 -14.64 -0.87 3.12
C MET A 319 -13.65 -0.23 2.16
N ASN A 320 -14.00 0.91 1.54
CA ASN A 320 -13.09 1.65 0.66
C ASN A 320 -11.89 2.20 1.43
N LEU A 321 -12.13 2.85 2.57
CA LEU A 321 -11.08 3.49 3.36
C LEU A 321 -10.02 2.49 3.85
N THR A 322 -10.45 1.32 4.35
CA THR A 322 -9.54 0.30 4.93
C THR A 322 -8.54 -0.28 3.93
N ASN A 323 -8.87 -0.25 2.64
CA ASN A 323 -8.11 -0.89 1.59
C ASN A 323 -7.19 0.06 0.83
N PHE A 324 -7.55 1.35 0.70
CA PHE A 324 -6.88 2.25 -0.24
C PHE A 324 -6.10 3.39 0.40
N HIS A 325 -6.33 3.67 1.68
CA HIS A 325 -5.60 4.70 2.43
C HIS A 325 -4.89 4.10 3.63
N GLN A 326 -3.79 4.72 4.06
CA GLN A 326 -3.08 4.29 5.25
C GLN A 326 -3.92 4.49 6.51
N TYR A 327 -4.65 5.59 6.59
CA TYR A 327 -5.61 5.92 7.63
C TYR A 327 -6.95 6.32 7.00
N GLY A 328 -8.03 6.21 7.76
CA GLY A 328 -9.34 6.62 7.27
C GLY A 328 -10.22 7.24 8.34
N TRP A 329 -11.01 8.23 7.94
CA TRP A 329 -12.08 8.81 8.73
C TRP A 329 -13.42 8.50 8.08
N LEU A 330 -14.27 7.81 8.82
CA LEU A 330 -15.67 7.72 8.46
C LEU A 330 -16.42 8.79 9.26
N VAL A 331 -16.86 9.84 8.56
CA VAL A 331 -17.60 10.96 9.14
C VAL A 331 -19.09 10.62 9.06
N ALA A 332 -19.70 10.28 10.19
CA ALA A 332 -21.06 9.74 10.23
C ALA A 332 -21.79 10.08 11.54
N PRO A 333 -23.13 10.00 11.63
CA PRO A 333 -23.86 10.27 12.86
C PRO A 333 -23.43 9.36 14.00
N VAL A 334 -23.62 9.78 15.26
CA VAL A 334 -23.29 8.95 16.44
C VAL A 334 -23.95 7.56 16.37
N SER A 335 -25.15 7.46 15.81
CA SER A 335 -25.89 6.19 15.71
C SER A 335 -25.19 5.13 14.86
N MET A 336 -24.24 5.52 13.99
CA MET A 336 -23.44 4.58 13.19
C MET A 336 -22.34 3.87 14.00
N GLY A 337 -21.99 4.36 15.19
CA GLY A 337 -20.87 3.85 15.99
C GLY A 337 -20.87 2.32 16.20
N PRO A 338 -21.98 1.69 16.65
CA PRO A 338 -22.04 0.24 16.84
C PRO A 338 -21.76 -0.56 15.55
N TYR A 339 -22.21 -0.07 14.40
CA TYR A 339 -21.99 -0.74 13.11
C TYR A 339 -20.52 -0.66 12.70
N ILE A 340 -19.91 0.52 12.87
CA ILE A 340 -18.51 0.75 12.54
C ILE A 340 -17.61 -0.14 13.41
N GLU A 341 -17.84 -0.15 14.72
CA GLU A 341 -17.09 -1.00 15.65
C GLU A 341 -17.28 -2.50 15.38
N THR A 342 -18.49 -2.92 14.98
CA THR A 342 -18.74 -4.30 14.54
C THR A 342 -17.85 -4.68 13.34
N TYR A 343 -17.80 -3.82 12.31
CA TYR A 343 -16.96 -4.07 11.13
C TYR A 343 -15.47 -4.03 11.47
N LYS A 344 -15.04 -3.06 12.28
CA LYS A 344 -13.65 -2.96 12.74
C LYS A 344 -13.21 -4.21 13.48
N HIS A 345 -14.04 -4.69 14.40
CA HIS A 345 -13.76 -5.89 15.18
C HIS A 345 -13.72 -7.16 14.29
N HIS A 346 -14.76 -7.40 13.48
CA HIS A 346 -14.89 -8.66 12.74
C HIS A 346 -14.08 -8.73 11.45
N LEU A 347 -13.76 -7.59 10.81
CA LEU A 347 -13.01 -7.53 9.56
C LEU A 347 -11.58 -7.00 9.74
N GLY A 348 -11.17 -6.70 10.98
CA GLY A 348 -9.81 -6.28 11.28
C GLY A 348 -9.46 -4.90 10.72
N MET A 349 -10.42 -3.99 10.65
CA MET A 349 -10.20 -2.62 10.15
C MET A 349 -9.61 -1.75 11.26
N GLN A 350 -8.30 -1.77 11.38
CA GLN A 350 -7.60 -1.14 12.52
C GLN A 350 -7.21 0.33 12.28
N ASN A 351 -7.26 0.79 11.04
CA ASN A 351 -6.77 2.11 10.64
C ASN A 351 -7.90 3.13 10.38
N ILE A 352 -9.10 2.86 10.88
CA ILE A 352 -10.28 3.71 10.67
C ILE A 352 -10.82 4.27 11.99
N GLU A 353 -11.10 5.56 11.97
CA GLU A 353 -11.74 6.29 13.05
C GLU A 353 -13.13 6.77 12.65
N HIS A 354 -14.04 6.75 13.62
CA HIS A 354 -15.38 7.32 13.47
C HIS A 354 -15.35 8.75 13.97
N ILE A 355 -15.52 9.70 13.05
CA ILE A 355 -15.68 11.12 13.37
C ILE A 355 -17.18 11.41 13.40
N LYS A 356 -17.68 11.90 14.53
CA LYS A 356 -19.12 12.13 14.69
C LYS A 356 -19.51 13.43 14.00
N LEU A 357 -20.56 13.39 13.18
CA LEU A 357 -21.06 14.58 12.49
C LEU A 357 -21.44 15.72 13.44
N GLU A 358 -21.93 15.36 14.61
CA GLU A 358 -22.37 16.28 15.65
C GLU A 358 -21.20 17.03 16.33
N GLU A 359 -19.95 16.62 16.06
CA GLU A 359 -18.72 17.23 16.58
C GLU A 359 -18.02 18.15 15.54
N LEU A 360 -18.59 18.29 14.33
CA LEU A 360 -18.06 19.09 13.20
C LEU A 360 -18.94 20.31 12.90
#